data_AF-A0A3D2B5H8-F1
#
_entry.id   AF-A0A3D2B5H8-F1
#
_cell.length_a   1.000
_cell.length_b   1.000
_cell.length_c   1.000
_cell.angle_alpha   90.00
_cell.angle_beta   90.00
_cell.angle_gamma   90.00
#
_symmetry.space_group_name_H-M   'P 1'
#
loop_
_entity.id
_entity.type
_entity.pdbx_description
1 polymer ?
#
loop_
_entity_poly.entity_id
_entity_poly.type
_entity_poly.pdbx_seq_one_letter_code
_entity_poly.pdbx_strand_id
1 'polypeptide(L)'
;TSGGDAPGMNAAIRGVVRAALTEGLEVFGIYDGYLGLYEDRMVQLDRYSVSDMINRGGTFLGSARFPEFRDERIREVAIENMKKRGLDALVVIGGDGSYMGAKRLTEMG
;
A
#
# COMPACT_ATOMS: atom_id res chain seq x y z
N THR A 1 3.70 -0.12 -0.31
CA THR A 1 4.92 -0.78 0.22
C THR A 1 5.30 -0.14 1.53
N SER A 2 5.88 -0.86 2.47
CA SER A 2 6.29 -0.31 3.78
C SER A 2 7.53 -1.02 4.31
N GLY A 3 8.32 -0.34 5.15
CA GLY A 3 9.59 -0.84 5.69
C GLY A 3 10.79 -0.54 4.79
N GLY A 4 11.90 -1.26 4.99
CA GLY A 4 13.09 -1.09 4.15
C GLY A 4 12.87 -1.64 2.74
N ASP A 5 13.37 -0.92 1.73
CA ASP A 5 13.31 -1.34 0.34
C ASP A 5 14.04 -2.67 0.11
N ALA A 6 13.42 -3.54 -0.67
CA ALA A 6 13.99 -4.83 -1.05
C ALA A 6 13.86 -5.08 -2.56
N PRO A 7 14.81 -5.80 -3.18
CA PRO A 7 14.67 -6.23 -4.57
C PRO A 7 13.35 -6.98 -4.79
N GLY A 8 12.64 -6.64 -5.87
CA GLY A 8 11.39 -7.31 -6.26
C GLY A 8 10.11 -6.64 -5.76
N MET A 9 10.17 -5.60 -4.92
CA MET A 9 8.95 -4.88 -4.49
C MET A 9 8.14 -4.31 -5.68
N ASN A 10 8.81 -3.71 -6.66
CA ASN A 10 8.16 -3.25 -7.88
C ASN A 10 7.53 -4.39 -8.69
N ALA A 11 8.18 -5.56 -8.74
CA ALA A 11 7.63 -6.75 -9.39
C ALA A 11 6.38 -7.26 -8.66
N ALA A 12 6.37 -7.24 -7.32
CA ALA A 12 5.22 -7.59 -6.50
C ALA A 12 4.05 -6.62 -6.71
N ILE A 13 4.30 -5.30 -6.67
CA ILE A 13 3.26 -4.28 -6.96
C ILE A 13 2.65 -4.54 -8.35
N ARG A 14 3.50 -4.74 -9.36
CA ARG A 14 3.04 -5.03 -10.73
C ARG A 14 2.19 -6.30 -10.80
N GLY A 15 2.58 -7.35 -10.08
CA GLY A 15 1.84 -8.61 -10.01
C GLY A 15 0.44 -8.40 -9.46
N VAL A 16 0.33 -7.72 -8.32
CA VAL A 16 -0.95 -7.38 -7.68
C VAL A 16 -1.83 -6.53 -8.60
N VAL A 17 -1.29 -5.43 -9.15
CA VAL A 17 -2.03 -4.53 -10.03
C VAL A 17 -2.56 -5.27 -11.26
N ARG A 18 -1.72 -6.06 -11.94
CA ARG A 18 -2.16 -6.78 -13.14
C ARG A 18 -3.18 -7.87 -12.85
N ALA A 19 -3.04 -8.58 -11.74
CA ALA A 19 -4.01 -9.60 -11.34
C ALA A 19 -5.37 -8.96 -11.03
N ALA A 20 -5.40 -7.94 -10.18
CA ALA A 20 -6.63 -7.23 -9.81
C ALA A 20 -7.34 -6.61 -11.03
N LEU A 21 -6.61 -5.94 -11.93
CA LEU A 21 -7.19 -5.38 -13.16
C LEU A 21 -7.74 -6.47 -14.10
N THR A 22 -7.18 -7.68 -14.09
CA THR A 22 -7.68 -8.81 -14.89
C THR A 22 -9.02 -9.31 -14.36
N GLU A 23 -9.22 -9.26 -13.05
CA GLU A 23 -10.49 -9.57 -12.37
C GLU A 23 -11.49 -8.40 -12.39
N GLY A 24 -11.20 -7.31 -13.11
CA GLY A 24 -12.07 -6.15 -13.21
C GLY A 24 -12.11 -5.26 -11.96
N LEU A 25 -11.14 -5.40 -11.05
CA LEU A 25 -11.04 -4.59 -9.83
C LEU A 25 -10.30 -3.27 -10.11
N GLU A 26 -10.69 -2.22 -9.39
CA GLU A 26 -9.95 -0.96 -9.34
C GLU A 26 -8.80 -1.05 -8.33
N VAL A 27 -7.68 -0.39 -8.63
CA VAL A 27 -6.47 -0.47 -7.80
C VAL A 27 -5.94 0.91 -7.51
N PHE A 28 -5.66 1.19 -6.24
CA PHE A 28 -4.96 2.38 -5.80
C PHE A 28 -3.57 2.04 -5.26
N GLY A 29 -2.59 2.83 -5.66
CA GLY A 29 -1.25 2.83 -5.10
C GLY A 29 -1.18 3.84 -3.96
N ILE A 30 -0.61 3.43 -2.82
CA ILE A 30 -0.40 4.28 -1.65
C ILE A 30 1.08 4.64 -1.59
N TYR A 31 1.39 5.93 -1.63
CA TYR A 31 2.76 6.42 -1.50
C TYR A 31 3.27 6.29 -0.06
N ASP A 32 4.56 6.00 0.11
CA ASP A 32 5.26 6.02 1.41
C ASP A 32 4.63 5.16 2.53
N GLY A 33 3.92 4.10 2.14
CA GLY A 33 3.36 3.12 3.06
C GLY A 33 2.29 3.68 3.97
N TYR A 34 2.40 3.42 5.27
CA TYR A 34 1.37 3.83 6.24
C TYR A 34 1.26 5.33 6.42
N LEU A 35 2.35 6.07 6.18
CA LEU A 35 2.29 7.53 6.20
C LEU A 35 1.34 8.05 5.12
N GLY A 36 1.49 7.58 3.87
CA GLY A 36 0.56 8.02 2.82
C GLY A 36 -0.84 7.46 2.97
N LEU A 37 -1.03 6.32 3.63
CA LEU A 37 -2.37 5.84 3.98
C LEU A 37 -3.07 6.82 4.95
N TYR A 38 -2.33 7.31 5.96
CA TYR A 38 -2.79 8.29 6.92
C TYR A 38 -2.99 9.70 6.30
N GLU A 39 -2.12 10.11 5.39
CA GLU A 39 -2.16 11.42 4.71
C GLU A 39 -3.04 11.43 3.45
N ASP A 40 -3.76 10.34 3.15
CA ASP A 40 -4.59 10.18 1.95
C ASP A 40 -3.82 10.36 0.62
N ARG A 41 -2.54 9.96 0.58
CA ARG A 41 -1.66 10.03 -0.59
C ARG A 41 -1.79 8.80 -1.47
N MET A 42 -2.93 8.70 -2.15
CA MET A 42 -3.28 7.58 -3.02
C MET A 42 -3.52 8.00 -4.46
N VAL A 43 -3.06 7.16 -5.40
CA VAL A 43 -3.21 7.37 -6.84
C VAL A 43 -3.83 6.13 -7.49
N GLN A 44 -4.74 6.31 -8.43
CA GLN A 44 -5.28 5.19 -9.20
C GLN A 44 -4.18 4.59 -10.07
N LEU A 45 -4.05 3.27 -10.07
CA LEU A 45 -3.06 2.54 -10.86
C LEU A 45 -3.78 1.77 -11.98
N ASP A 46 -3.22 1.90 -13.17
CA ASP A 46 -3.65 1.16 -14.35
C ASP A 46 -2.52 0.25 -14.88
N ARG A 47 -2.77 -0.38 -16.03
CA ARG A 47 -1.78 -1.26 -16.69
C ARG A 47 -0.49 -0.52 -17.05
N TYR A 48 -0.58 0.78 -17.37
CA TYR A 48 0.56 1.60 -17.79
C TYR A 48 1.39 2.07 -16.60
N SER A 49 0.74 2.35 -15.47
CA SER A 49 1.34 2.79 -14.20
C SER A 49 2.42 1.83 -13.68
N VAL A 50 2.33 0.55 -14.03
CA VAL A 50 3.29 -0.51 -13.63
C VAL A 50 4.11 -1.07 -14.80
N SER A 51 4.08 -0.39 -15.95
CA SER A 51 4.93 -0.76 -17.09
C SER A 51 6.39 -0.48 -16.79
N ASP A 52 7.29 -1.34 -17.27
CA ASP A 52 8.75 -1.25 -17.07
C ASP A 52 9.27 -1.26 -15.61
N MET A 53 8.40 -1.49 -14.63
CA MET A 53 8.79 -1.46 -13.21
C MET A 53 9.59 -2.69 -12.76
N ILE A 54 9.55 -3.82 -13.50
CA ILE A 54 10.24 -5.07 -13.10
C ILE A 54 11.75 -4.88 -12.94
N ASN A 55 12.36 -4.06 -13.79
CA ASN A 55 13.82 -3.87 -13.80
C ASN A 55 14.28 -2.74 -12.88
N ARG A 56 13.34 -2.05 -12.20
CA ARG A 56 13.65 -0.92 -11.34
C ARG A 56 13.85 -1.40 -9.90
N GLY A 57 14.97 -1.00 -9.29
CA GLY A 57 15.24 -1.22 -7.87
C GLY A 57 14.30 -0.44 -6.94
N GLY A 58 14.20 -0.89 -5.70
CA GLY A 58 13.36 -0.27 -4.66
C GLY A 58 11.86 -0.40 -4.93
N THR A 59 11.10 0.61 -4.52
CA THR A 59 9.67 0.75 -4.79
C THR A 59 9.34 2.11 -5.40
N PHE A 60 8.61 2.14 -6.52
CA PHE A 60 8.18 3.41 -7.15
C PHE A 60 7.11 4.16 -6.33
N LEU A 61 6.43 3.46 -5.41
CA LEU A 61 5.51 4.06 -4.45
C LEU A 61 6.23 4.63 -3.23
N GLY A 62 7.55 4.42 -3.10
CA GLY A 62 8.28 4.83 -1.91
C GLY A 62 7.92 4.02 -0.66
N SER A 63 8.58 4.38 0.43
CA SER A 63 8.38 3.81 1.76
C SER A 63 8.88 4.80 2.81
N ALA A 64 8.07 5.08 3.81
CA ALA A 64 8.46 5.89 4.96
C ALA A 64 8.36 5.10 6.26
N ARG A 65 9.23 5.42 7.22
CA ARG A 65 9.05 4.98 8.61
C ARG A 65 7.99 5.87 9.25
N PHE A 66 6.98 5.25 9.87
CA PHE A 66 5.91 5.97 10.55
C PHE A 66 5.55 5.28 11.88
N PRO A 67 6.39 5.45 12.94
CA PRO A 67 6.17 4.81 14.25
C PRO A 67 4.84 5.16 14.91
N GLU A 68 4.30 6.34 14.63
CA GLU A 68 3.02 6.87 15.12
C GLU A 68 1.84 5.99 14.69
N PHE A 69 1.99 5.19 13.64
CA PHE A 69 0.98 4.21 13.22
C PHE A 69 0.65 3.14 14.28
N ARG A 70 1.45 3.06 15.35
CA ARG A 70 1.15 2.25 16.54
C ARG A 70 0.02 2.82 17.39
N ASP A 71 -0.27 4.11 17.30
CA ASP A 71 -1.44 4.72 17.93
C ASP A 71 -2.71 4.31 17.17
N GLU A 72 -3.74 3.93 17.92
CA GLU A 72 -5.04 3.55 17.39
C GLU A 72 -5.74 4.72 16.69
N ARG A 73 -5.63 5.93 17.23
CA ARG A 73 -6.25 7.14 16.64
C ARG A 73 -5.69 7.45 15.25
N ILE A 74 -4.41 7.16 15.03
CA ILE A 74 -3.77 7.32 13.72
C ILE A 74 -4.29 6.27 12.73
N ARG A 75 -4.54 5.04 13.19
CA ARG A 75 -5.12 3.98 12.36
C ARG A 75 -6.58 4.24 12.03
N GLU A 76 -7.35 4.84 12.95
CA GLU A 76 -8.73 5.26 12.68
C GLU A 76 -8.79 6.22 11.49
N VAL A 77 -7.93 7.25 11.45
CA VAL A 77 -7.84 8.19 10.31
C VAL A 77 -7.47 7.46 9.01
N ALA A 78 -6.54 6.51 9.05
CA ALA A 78 -6.18 5.69 7.89
C ALA A 78 -7.37 4.85 7.37
N ILE A 79 -8.17 4.26 8.26
CA ILE A 79 -9.39 3.51 7.92
C ILE A 79 -10.45 4.45 7.34
N GLU A 80 -10.61 5.65 7.89
CA GLU A 80 -11.52 6.66 7.35
C GLU A 80 -11.14 7.07 5.93
N ASN A 81 -9.85 7.27 5.65
CA ASN A 81 -9.37 7.55 4.30
C ASN A 81 -9.67 6.40 3.32
N MET A 82 -9.48 5.15 3.75
CA MET A 82 -9.85 3.98 2.94
C MET A 82 -11.35 3.97 2.63
N LYS A 83 -12.20 4.17 3.64
CA LYS A 83 -13.66 4.23 3.48
C LYS A 83 -14.09 5.36 2.55
N LYS A 84 -13.49 6.55 2.71
CA LYS A 84 -13.75 7.73 1.86
C LYS A 84 -13.43 7.46 0.39
N ARG A 85 -12.42 6.63 0.10
CA ARG A 85 -12.05 6.23 -1.27
C ARG A 85 -12.75 4.97 -1.77
N GLY A 86 -13.61 4.35 -0.95
CA GLY A 86 -14.29 3.10 -1.31
C GLY A 86 -13.34 1.90 -1.42
N LEU A 87 -12.26 1.87 -0.61
CA LEU A 87 -11.30 0.77 -0.60
C LEU A 87 -11.76 -0.34 0.36
N ASP A 88 -12.11 -1.50 -0.19
CA ASP A 88 -12.57 -2.66 0.59
C ASP A 88 -11.43 -3.60 1.03
N ALA A 89 -10.25 -3.49 0.40
CA ALA A 89 -9.12 -4.38 0.64
C ALA A 89 -7.79 -3.63 0.59
N LEU A 90 -6.81 -4.12 1.36
CA LEU A 90 -5.46 -3.57 1.43
C LEU A 90 -4.43 -4.68 1.24
N VAL A 91 -3.55 -4.52 0.24
CA VAL A 91 -2.39 -5.38 0.04
C VAL A 91 -1.14 -4.68 0.55
N VAL A 92 -0.50 -5.27 1.57
CA VAL A 92 0.73 -4.73 2.17
C VAL A 92 1.93 -5.56 1.75
N ILE A 93 2.90 -4.91 1.11
CA ILE A 93 4.19 -5.49 0.71
C ILE A 93 5.28 -4.87 1.58
N GLY A 94 5.92 -5.68 2.42
CA GLY A 94 6.96 -5.25 3.35
C GLY A 94 7.39 -6.37 4.31
N GLY A 95 8.25 -6.04 5.27
CA GLY A 95 8.70 -6.97 6.32
C GLY A 95 7.76 -7.01 7.53
N ASP A 96 8.22 -7.61 8.63
CA ASP A 96 7.41 -7.90 9.85
C ASP A 96 6.68 -6.69 10.43
N GLY A 97 7.33 -5.52 10.48
CA GLY A 97 6.68 -4.29 10.95
C GLY A 97 5.49 -3.87 10.09
N SER A 98 5.56 -4.15 8.78
CA SER A 98 4.44 -3.93 7.86
C SER A 98 3.34 -4.95 8.09
N TYR A 99 3.70 -6.22 8.26
CA TYR A 99 2.73 -7.25 8.60
C TYR A 99 1.95 -6.94 9.89
N MET A 100 2.64 -6.49 10.94
CA MET A 100 2.01 -6.10 12.19
C MET A 100 1.02 -4.93 12.01
N GLY A 101 1.38 -3.91 11.23
CA GLY A 101 0.45 -2.81 10.92
C GLY A 101 -0.80 -3.29 10.19
N ALA A 102 -0.64 -4.20 9.22
CA ALA A 102 -1.74 -4.77 8.45
C ALA A 102 -2.68 -5.58 9.36
N LYS A 103 -2.12 -6.42 10.23
CA LYS A 103 -2.88 -7.20 11.21
C LYS A 103 -3.74 -6.30 12.11
N ARG A 104 -3.17 -5.19 12.61
CA ARG A 104 -3.90 -4.25 13.46
C ARG A 104 -5.04 -3.56 12.73
N LEU A 105 -4.88 -3.22 11.46
CA LEU A 105 -5.98 -2.69 10.65
C LEU A 105 -7.12 -3.71 10.53
N THR A 106 -6.81 -4.97 10.20
CA THR A 106 -7.82 -6.04 10.10
C THR A 106 -8.55 -6.29 11.42
N GLU A 107 -7.87 -6.15 12.57
CA GLU A 107 -8.49 -6.28 13.90
C GLU A 107 -9.48 -5.13 14.21
N MET A 108 -9.38 -3.99 13.52
CA MET A 108 -10.23 -2.81 13.70
C MET A 108 -11.49 -2.82 12.81
N GLY A 109 -11.62 -3.81 11.91
CA GLY A 109 -12.72 -3.94 10.95
C GLY A 109 -12.37 -3.36 9.59
#